data_AF-A0A0A7FXL9-F1
#
_entry.id   AF-A0A0A7FXL9-F1
#
_cell.length_a   1.000
_cell.length_b   1.000
_cell.length_c   1.000
_cell.angle_alpha   90.00
_cell.angle_beta   90.00
_cell.angle_gamma   90.00
#
_symmetry.space_group_name_H-M   'P 1'
#
loop_
_entity.id
_entity.type
_entity.pdbx_description
1 polymer ?
#
loop_
_entity_poly.entity_id
_entity_poly.type
_entity_poly.pdbx_seq_one_letter_code
_entity_poly.pdbx_strand_id
1 'polypeptide(L)' 'MARYRVILEFNLKKDEDAKLYEYLSKFSNPGATVKDMLKGLVPLPNIFIENNN' A
#
# COMPACT_ATOMS: atom_id res chain seq x y z
N MET A 1 18.73 -17.04 7.69
CA MET A 1 17.29 -17.38 7.67
C MET A 1 16.73 -17.04 6.30
N ALA A 2 16.14 -18.00 5.59
CA ALA A 2 15.53 -17.76 4.28
C ALA A 2 14.26 -16.90 4.43
N ARG A 3 14.01 -15.99 3.49
CA ARG A 3 12.84 -15.09 3.51
C ARG A 3 12.07 -15.21 2.20
N TYR A 4 10.76 -15.45 2.32
CA TYR A 4 9.84 -15.29 1.19
C TYR A 4 9.63 -13.80 0.88
N ARG A 5 9.54 -13.47 -0.40
CA ARG A 5 9.28 -12.10 -0.88
C ARG A 5 8.05 -12.11 -1.75
N VAL A 6 7.19 -11.11 -1.55
CA VAL A 6 6.07 -10.77 -2.44
C VAL A 6 6.41 -9.41 -3.04
N ILE A 7 6.34 -9.29 -4.35
CA ILE A 7 6.56 -8.03 -5.07
C ILE A 7 5.18 -7.39 -5.31
N LEU A 8 5.07 -6.10 -5.00
CA LEU A 8 3.90 -5.29 -5.33
C LEU A 8 4.27 -4.40 -6.53
N GLU A 9 3.53 -4.54 -7.61
CA GLU A 9 3.68 -3.70 -8.80
C GLU A 9 2.61 -2.60 -8.79
N PHE A 10 3.00 -1.38 -9.15
CA PHE A 10 2.12 -0.21 -9.17
C PHE A 10 2.12 0.38 -10.57
N ASN A 11 0.93 0.69 -11.10
CA ASN A 11 0.81 1.35 -12.39
C ASN A 11 0.67 2.87 -12.22
N LEU A 12 1.69 3.63 -12.62
CA LEU A 12 1.67 5.09 -12.53
C LEU A 12 0.51 5.75 -13.30
N LYS A 13 -0.06 5.07 -14.31
CA LYS A 13 -1.23 5.58 -15.07
C LYS A 13 -2.55 5.40 -14.33
N LYS A 14 -2.56 4.69 -13.20
CA LYS A 14 -3.72 4.52 -12.34
C LYS A 14 -3.51 5.35 -11.08
N ASP A 15 -4.35 6.36 -10.89
CA ASP A 15 -4.26 7.26 -9.73
C ASP A 15 -4.33 6.53 -8.39
N GLU A 16 -5.13 5.46 -8.30
CA GLU A 16 -5.22 4.61 -7.10
C GLU A 16 -3.87 3.97 -6.73
N ASP A 17 -3.17 3.41 -7.72
CA ASP A 17 -1.88 2.75 -7.54
C ASP A 17 -0.80 3.78 -7.21
N ALA A 18 -0.81 4.93 -7.90
CA ALA A 18 0.16 6.01 -7.66
C ALA A 18 0.02 6.56 -6.23
N LYS A 19 -1.22 6.81 -5.77
CA LYS A 19 -1.50 7.27 -4.40
C LYS A 19 -1.13 6.22 -3.36
N LEU A 20 -1.42 4.94 -3.61
CA LEU A 20 -1.04 3.85 -2.72
C LEU A 20 0.49 3.72 -2.62
N TYR A 21 1.20 3.81 -3.74
CA TYR A 21 2.66 3.80 -3.76
C TYR A 21 3.23 4.98 -2.96
N GLU A 22 2.75 6.20 -3.20
CA GLU A 22 3.21 7.39 -2.48
C GLU A 22 2.94 7.26 -0.98
N TYR A 23 1.76 6.77 -0.59
CA TYR A 23 1.42 6.50 0.80
C TYR A 23 2.38 5.48 1.43
N LEU A 24 2.62 4.35 0.77
CA LEU A 24 3.51 3.30 1.26
C LEU A 24 4.97 3.77 1.35
N SER A 25 5.41 4.65 0.46
CA SER A 25 6.78 5.21 0.46
C SER A 25 7.10 6.08 1.68
N LYS A 26 6.09 6.54 2.42
CA LYS A 26 6.26 7.33 3.66
C LYS A 26 6.75 6.48 4.85
N PHE A 27 6.63 5.14 4.75
CA PHE A 27 7.05 4.23 5.81
C PHE A 27 8.49 3.76 5.59
N SER A 28 9.24 3.63 6.68
CA SER A 28 10.60 3.07 6.65
C SER A 28 10.64 1.61 6.21
N ASN A 29 9.54 0.86 6.41
CA ASN A 29 9.41 -0.52 5.96
C ASN A 29 8.01 -0.79 5.39
N PRO A 30 7.77 -0.47 4.11
CA PRO A 30 6.45 -0.61 3.49
C PRO A 30 5.91 -2.04 3.54
N GLY A 31 6.78 -3.05 3.38
CA GLY A 31 6.38 -4.46 3.41
C GLY A 31 5.96 -4.93 4.81
N ALA A 32 6.51 -4.36 5.88
CA ALA A 32 6.02 -4.59 7.24
C ALA A 32 4.67 -3.93 7.44
N THR A 33 4.54 -2.66 7.03
CA THR A 33 3.28 -1.91 7.13
C THR A 33 2.12 -2.62 6.42
N VAL A 34 2.34 -3.11 5.19
CA VAL A 34 1.32 -3.89 4.46
C VAL A 34 0.93 -5.16 5.22
N LYS A 35 1.89 -5.86 5.84
CA LYS A 35 1.57 -7.04 6.66
C LYS A 35 0.75 -6.69 7.89
N ASP A 36 1.05 -5.57 8.54
CA ASP A 36 0.30 -5.12 9.72
C ASP A 36 -1.12 -4.69 9.35
N MET A 37 -1.30 -4.05 8.18
CA MET A 37 -2.61 -3.77 7.60
C MET A 37 -3.41 -5.04 7.30
N LEU A 38 -2.81 -6.03 6.64
CA LEU A 38 -3.45 -7.31 6.34
C LEU A 38 -3.83 -8.10 7.60
N LYS A 39 -3.11 -7.89 8.70
CA LYS A 39 -3.42 -8.45 10.02
C LYS A 39 -4.45 -7.63 10.81
N GLY A 40 -4.89 -6.48 10.30
CA GLY A 40 -5.80 -5.57 10.99
C GLY A 40 -5.18 -4.82 12.18
N LEU A 41 -3.85 -4.78 12.28
CA LEU A 41 -3.14 -4.06 13.35
C LEU A 41 -3.04 -2.56 13.08
N VAL A 42 -3.09 -2.18 11.80
CA VAL A 42 -3.08 -0.79 11.33
C VAL A 42 -4.27 -0.63 10.37
N PRO A 43 -5.03 0.48 10.43
CA PRO A 43 -6.12 0.71 9.50
C PRO A 43 -5.62 0.72 8.06
N LEU A 44 -6.49 0.26 7.14
CA LEU A 44 -6.25 0.45 5.72
C LEU A 44 -6.24 1.95 5.39
N PRO A 45 -5.36 2.40 4.50
CA PRO A 45 -5.35 3.78 4.08
C PRO A 45 -6.66 4.15 3.38
N ASN A 46 -7.20 5.32 3.70
CA ASN A 46 -8.39 5.83 3.04
C ASN A 46 -8.01 6.45 1.68
N ILE A 47 -7.69 5.59 0.70
CA ILE A 47 -7.29 6.00 -0.66
C ILE A 47 -8.49 5.97 -1.62
N PHE A 48 -9.71 5.79 -1.11
CA PHE A 48 -10.90 5.78 -1.94
C PHE A 48 -11.03 7.11 -2.68
N ILE A 49 -11.17 6.99 -4.00
CA ILE A 49 -11.55 8.10 -4.88
C ILE A 49 -12.97 8.48 -4.45
N GLU A 50 -13.16 9.73 -4.01
CA GLU A 50 -14.49 10.32 -4.03
C GLU A 50 -14.97 10.27 -5.48
N ASN A 51 -15.82 9.28 -5.80
CA ASN A 51 -16.56 9.26 -7.05
C ASN A 51 -17.55 10.42 -6.97
N ASN A 52 -17.08 11.62 -7.31
CA ASN A 52 -17.93 12.77 -7.59
C ASN A 52 -18.68 12.47 -8.90
N ASN A 53 -19.76 11.70 -8.77
CA ASN A 53 -20.83 11.59 -9.77
C ASN A 53 -21.69 12.86 -9.75
#